data_AF-A6EMY5-F1
#
_entry.id   AF-A6EMY5-F1
#
_cell.length_a   1.000
_cell.length_b   1.000
_cell.length_c   1.000
_cell.angle_alpha   90.00
_cell.angle_beta   90.00
_cell.angle_gamma   90.00
#
_symmetry.space_group_name_H-M   'P 1'
#
loop_
_entity.id
_entity.type
_entity.pdbx_description
1 polymer ?
#
loop_
_entity_poly.entity_id
_entity_poly.type
_entity_poly.pdbx_seq_one_letter_code
_entity_poly.pdbx_strand_id
1 'polypeptide(L)'
;MYSWYVLDINSFVEQLCENKDKPELKCNGKCYLSKMSPESSTKEGKPIPALEWEQLVYYPVAISEEKLLVITTKKTLCSWCASQYKPTFFPSIFHPPRYS
;
A
#
# COMPACT_ATOMS: atom_id res chain seq x y z
N MET A 1 10.97 -14.36 5.98
CA MET A 1 12.15 -13.99 5.16
C MET A 1 11.92 -12.73 4.32
N TYR A 2 10.91 -12.69 3.44
CA TYR A 2 10.58 -11.48 2.69
C TYR A 2 10.26 -10.26 3.59
N SER A 3 9.58 -10.48 4.73
CA SER A 3 9.29 -9.41 5.69
C SER A 3 10.55 -8.72 6.23
N TRP A 4 11.62 -9.48 6.52
CA TRP A 4 12.88 -8.90 6.99
C TRP A 4 13.57 -8.09 5.88
N TYR A 5 13.57 -8.58 4.64
CA TYR A 5 14.08 -7.82 3.49
C TYR A 5 13.38 -6.46 3.31
N VAL A 6 12.07 -6.40 3.53
CA VAL A 6 11.29 -5.15 3.41
C VAL A 6 11.46 -4.23 4.62
N LEU A 7 11.55 -4.78 5.83
CA LEU A 7 11.65 -4.00 7.07
C LEU A 7 13.05 -3.46 7.34
N ASP A 8 14.09 -4.24 7.03
CA ASP A 8 15.49 -3.86 7.22
C ASP A 8 16.40 -4.51 6.18
N ILE A 9 16.49 -3.84 5.02
CA ILE A 9 17.32 -4.30 3.91
C ILE A 9 18.81 -4.31 4.25
N ASN A 10 19.28 -3.43 5.14
CA ASN A 10 20.70 -3.31 5.45
C ASN A 10 21.18 -4.54 6.22
N SER A 11 20.48 -4.88 7.31
CA SER A 11 20.78 -6.09 8.09
C SER A 11 20.58 -7.36 7.26
N PHE A 12 19.54 -7.39 6.41
CA PHE A 12 19.30 -8.50 5.50
C PHE A 12 20.47 -8.73 4.52
N VAL A 13 20.94 -7.67 3.88
CA VAL A 13 22.09 -7.72 2.95
C VAL A 13 23.36 -8.09 3.69
N GLU A 14 23.61 -7.47 4.85
CA GLU A 14 24.78 -7.74 5.66
C GLU A 14 24.84 -9.19 6.12
N GLN A 15 23.72 -9.84 6.41
CA GLN A 15 23.74 -11.22 6.89
C GLN A 15 23.66 -12.26 5.76
N LEU A 16 22.91 -11.99 4.69
CA LEU A 16 22.52 -13.03 3.72
C LEU A 16 23.15 -12.88 2.32
N CYS A 17 23.75 -11.74 1.97
CA CYS A 17 24.43 -11.64 0.68
C CYS A 17 25.75 -12.42 0.68
N GLU A 18 25.99 -13.18 -0.39
CA GLU A 18 27.24 -13.93 -0.62
C GLU A 18 28.35 -13.05 -1.19
N ASN A 19 28.01 -12.03 -1.97
CA ASN A 19 28.96 -11.15 -2.67
C ASN A 19 29.14 -9.80 -1.96
N LYS A 20 29.46 -9.80 -0.66
CA LYS A 20 29.64 -8.55 0.12
C LYS A 20 30.86 -7.76 -0.34
N ASP A 21 31.92 -8.46 -0.74
CA ASP A 21 33.18 -7.85 -1.19
C ASP A 21 33.16 -7.37 -2.65
N LYS A 22 32.05 -7.63 -3.38
CA LYS A 22 31.89 -7.31 -4.81
C LYS A 22 30.61 -6.51 -5.06
N PRO A 23 30.57 -5.22 -4.63
CA PRO A 23 29.38 -4.38 -4.75
C PRO A 23 28.93 -4.18 -6.22
N GLU A 24 29.84 -4.32 -7.19
CA GLU A 24 29.55 -4.24 -8.61
C GLU A 24 28.57 -5.32 -9.11
N LEU A 25 28.47 -6.46 -8.40
CA LEU A 25 27.54 -7.55 -8.72
C LEU A 25 26.11 -7.29 -8.22
N LYS A 26 25.89 -6.22 -7.45
CA LYS A 26 24.56 -5.73 -7.03
C LYS A 26 23.68 -6.80 -6.37
N CYS A 27 24.24 -7.58 -5.42
CA CYS A 27 23.48 -8.61 -4.69
C CYS A 27 22.19 -8.05 -4.09
N ASN A 28 22.28 -7.05 -3.21
CA ASN A 28 21.12 -6.35 -2.62
C ASN A 28 20.00 -7.29 -2.15
N GLY A 29 20.35 -8.44 -1.58
CA GLY A 29 19.42 -9.49 -1.14
C GLY A 29 18.82 -10.36 -2.25
N LYS A 30 18.95 -9.97 -3.53
CA LYS A 30 18.35 -10.65 -4.69
C LYS A 30 18.83 -12.07 -4.86
N CYS A 31 20.14 -12.32 -4.71
CA CYS A 31 20.70 -13.67 -4.85
C CYS A 31 20.06 -14.67 -3.88
N TYR A 32 19.86 -14.26 -2.63
CA TYR A 32 19.22 -15.09 -1.61
C TYR A 32 17.73 -15.29 -1.89
N LEU A 33 17.01 -14.21 -2.26
CA LEU A 33 15.59 -14.28 -2.61
C LEU A 33 15.34 -15.18 -3.84
N SER A 34 16.21 -15.14 -4.85
CA SER A 34 16.12 -16.01 -6.02
C SER A 34 16.27 -17.50 -5.68
N LYS A 35 17.11 -17.84 -4.68
CA LYS A 35 17.26 -19.21 -4.16
C LYS A 35 16.07 -19.68 -3.31
N MET A 36 15.20 -18.77 -2.91
CA MET A 36 13.93 -19.08 -2.26
C MET A 36 12.77 -19.17 -3.25
N SER A 37 13.00 -18.95 -4.55
CA SER A 37 11.96 -19.09 -5.57
C SER A 37 11.62 -20.56 -5.79
N PRO A 38 10.33 -20.94 -5.93
CA PRO A 38 9.89 -22.32 -6.17
C PRO A 38 10.61 -23.01 -7.34
N GLU A 39 11.04 -22.26 -8.35
CA GLU A 39 11.79 -22.79 -9.50
C GLU A 39 13.20 -23.28 -9.15
N SER A 40 13.80 -22.75 -8.07
CA SER A 40 15.16 -23.10 -7.62
C SER A 40 15.18 -24.36 -6.74
N SER A 41 14.12 -24.65 -5.98
CA SER A 41 13.97 -25.89 -5.20
C SER A 41 14.03 -27.15 -6.07
N THR A 42 13.50 -27.08 -7.29
CA THR A 42 13.46 -28.23 -8.21
C THR A 42 14.86 -28.60 -8.71
N LYS A 43 15.82 -27.65 -8.71
CA LYS A 43 17.17 -27.87 -9.24
C LYS A 43 18.20 -28.27 -8.19
N GLU A 44 18.04 -27.85 -6.93
CA GLU A 44 19.03 -28.09 -5.87
C GLU A 44 18.59 -29.09 -4.79
N GLY A 45 17.36 -29.61 -4.82
CA GLY A 45 16.89 -30.62 -3.85
C GLY A 45 16.89 -30.15 -2.39
N LYS A 46 17.22 -28.87 -2.15
CA LYS A 46 17.10 -28.22 -0.84
C LYS A 46 15.65 -27.77 -0.72
N PRO A 47 14.92 -28.23 0.31
CA PRO A 47 13.59 -27.71 0.55
C PRO A 47 13.73 -26.20 0.75
N ILE A 48 13.06 -25.41 -0.09
CA ILE A 48 12.71 -24.05 0.32
C ILE A 48 12.05 -24.23 1.69
N PRO A 49 12.45 -23.50 2.74
CA PRO A 49 11.66 -23.48 3.96
C PRO A 49 10.28 -23.02 3.52
N ALA A 50 9.35 -23.97 3.42
CA ALA A 50 7.98 -23.70 3.08
C ALA A 50 7.58 -22.58 4.03
N LEU A 51 7.16 -21.45 3.47
CA LEU A 51 6.64 -20.38 4.29
C LEU A 51 5.33 -20.93 4.82
N GLU A 52 5.40 -21.67 5.93
CA GLU A 52 4.23 -22.11 6.67
C GLU A 52 3.54 -20.80 7.05
N TRP A 53 2.33 -20.63 6.52
CA TRP A 53 1.51 -19.43 6.67
C TRP A 53 1.30 -19.02 8.14
N GLU A 54 1.68 -19.91 9.06
CA GLU A 54 1.80 -19.74 10.51
C GLU A 54 2.80 -18.65 10.94
N GLN A 55 3.75 -18.23 10.09
CA GLN A 55 4.74 -17.18 10.43
C GLN A 55 4.27 -15.75 10.13
N LEU A 56 3.03 -15.55 9.66
CA LEU A 56 2.43 -14.22 9.57
C LEU A 56 2.05 -13.74 10.97
N VAL A 57 3.00 -13.12 11.66
CA VAL A 57 2.72 -12.35 12.89
C VAL A 57 1.92 -11.12 12.47
N TYR A 58 0.60 -11.21 12.56
CA TYR A 58 -0.29 -10.06 12.48
C TYR A 58 -0.05 -9.21 13.72
N TYR A 59 0.64 -8.08 13.58
CA TYR A 59 0.74 -7.07 14.62
C TYR A 59 -0.28 -5.97 14.31
N PRO A 60 -1.43 -5.93 15.01
CA PRO A 60 -2.35 -4.83 14.86
C PRO A 60 -1.66 -3.58 15.41
N VAL A 61 -1.18 -2.71 14.51
CA VAL A 61 -0.85 -1.34 14.89
C VAL A 61 -2.18 -0.72 15.31
N ALA A 62 -2.27 -0.35 16.59
CA ALA A 62 -3.36 0.48 17.07
C ALA A 62 -3.23 1.85 16.38
N ILE A 63 -3.91 2.02 15.25
CA ILE A 63 -4.07 3.32 14.61
C ILE A 63 -5.01 4.08 15.54
N SER A 64 -4.47 4.99 16.35
CA SER A 64 -5.31 5.89 17.14
C SER A 64 -6.11 6.72 16.16
N GLU A 65 -7.44 6.58 16.18
CA GLU A 65 -8.33 7.45 15.43
C GLU A 65 -8.16 8.87 15.99
N GLU A 66 -7.38 9.70 15.32
CA GLU A 66 -7.34 11.12 15.63
C GLU A 66 -8.71 11.69 15.29
N LYS A 67 -9.46 12.06 16.34
CA LYS A 67 -10.77 12.69 16.19
C LYS A 67 -10.59 14.03 15.51
N LEU A 68 -10.84 14.09 14.21
CA LEU A 68 -10.84 15.33 13.44
C LEU A 68 -11.85 16.29 14.09
N LEU A 69 -11.35 17.38 14.67
CA LEU A 69 -12.21 18.44 15.20
C LEU A 69 -12.84 19.17 14.02
N VAL A 70 -14.09 18.84 13.71
CA VAL A 70 -14.89 19.58 12.74
C VAL A 70 -15.29 20.91 13.37
N ILE A 71 -14.52 21.95 13.07
CA ILE A 71 -14.85 23.32 13.46
C ILE A 71 -16.03 23.76 12.58
N THR A 72 -17.23 23.76 13.14
CA THR A 72 -18.40 24.31 12.44
C THR A 72 -18.33 25.83 12.50
N THR A 73 -17.93 26.47 11.41
CA THR A 73 -18.10 27.93 11.29
C THR A 73 -19.59 28.21 11.16
N LYS A 74 -20.17 28.93 12.12
CA LYS A 74 -21.50 29.51 11.94
C LYS A 74 -21.38 30.51 10.80
N LYS A 75 -21.76 30.12 9.59
CA LYS A 75 -22.01 31.09 8.52
C LYS A 75 -23.13 31.99 9.02
N THR A 76 -22.78 33.21 9.43
CA THR A 76 -23.75 34.28 9.60
C THR A 76 -24.42 34.43 8.24
N LEU A 77 -25.66 33.95 8.12
CA LEU A 77 -26.43 34.12 6.91
C LEU A 77 -26.63 35.64 6.75
N CYS A 78 -25.96 36.24 5.78
CA CYS A 78 -26.23 37.63 5.41
C CYS A 78 -27.66 37.66 4.91
N SER A 79 -28.57 38.17 5.76
CA SER A 79 -30.01 38.26 5.51
C SER A 79 -30.32 39.05 4.24
N TRP A 80 -29.39 39.89 3.79
CA TRP A 80 -29.53 40.67 2.56
C TRP A 80 -29.29 39.86 1.28
N CYS A 81 -28.48 38.79 1.32
CA CYS A 81 -28.17 38.00 0.12
C CYS A 81 -29.30 37.00 -0.26
N ALA A 82 -30.26 36.75 0.62
CA ALA A 82 -31.35 35.80 0.39
C ALA A 82 -32.47 36.33 -0.53
N SER A 83 -32.56 37.64 -0.75
CA SER A 83 -33.68 38.26 -1.49
C SER A 83 -33.57 38.15 -3.02
N GLN A 84 -32.43 37.73 -3.58
CA GLN A 84 -32.21 37.79 -5.04
C GLN A 84 -32.00 36.45 -5.72
N TYR A 85 -32.02 35.34 -4.98
CA TYR A 85 -31.88 34.02 -5.59
C TYR A 85 -33.25 33.39 -5.86
N LYS A 86 -33.73 33.48 -7.11
CA LYS A 86 -34.78 32.61 -7.62
C LYS A 86 -34.13 31.47 -8.41
N PRO A 87 -33.96 30.26 -7.85
CA PRO A 87 -33.49 29.13 -8.63
C PRO A 87 -34.61 28.66 -9.57
N THR A 88 -34.61 29.13 -10.81
CA THR A 88 -35.31 28.42 -11.90
C THR A 88 -34.40 27.29 -12.38
N PHE A 89 -34.29 26.24 -11.57
CA PHE A 89 -33.67 24.99 -11.98
C PHE A 89 -34.77 23.98 -12.29
N PHE A 90 -35.06 23.80 -13.57
CA PHE A 90 -35.73 22.61 -14.06
C PHE A 90 -34.64 21.58 -14.41
N PRO A 91 -34.53 20.45 -13.71
CA PRO A 91 -33.63 19.40 -14.15
C PRO A 91 -34.25 18.75 -15.39
N SER A 92 -33.92 19.25 -16.59
CA SER A 92 -34.01 18.41 -17.77
C SER A 92 -32.88 17.39 -17.64
N ILE A 93 -33.22 16.19 -17.17
CA ILE A 93 -32.28 15.08 -17.12
C ILE A 93 -31.97 14.75 -18.59
N PHE A 94 -30.75 15.06 -19.00
CA PHE A 94 -30.25 14.71 -20.32
C PHE A 94 -30.13 13.19 -20.41
N HIS A 95 -31.00 12.56 -21.20
CA HIS A 95 -30.95 11.12 -21.45
C HIS A 95 -30.26 10.87 -22.81
N PRO A 96 -29.37 9.88 -22.92
CA PRO A 96 -28.73 9.55 -24.20
C PRO A 96 -29.76 9.04 -25.22
N PRO A 97 -29.53 9.26 -26.53
CA PRO A 97 -30.44 8.82 -27.58
C PRO A 97 -30.57 7.29 -27.55
N ARG A 98 -31.80 6.80 -27.70
CA ARG A 98 -32.06 5.37 -27.88
C ARG A 98 -31.74 5.01 -29.32
N TYR A 99 -30.74 4.16 -29.50
CA TYR A 99 -30.42 3.59 -30.81
C TYR A 99 -31.59 2.72 -31.29
N SER A 100 -32.03 2.98 -32.53
CA SER A 100 -32.90 2.10 -33.31
C SER A 100 -32.12 0.94 -33.91
#